data_AF-A0AAX3LK10-F1
#
_entry.id   AF-A0AAX3LK10-F1
#
_cell.length_a   1.000
_cell.length_b   1.000
_cell.length_c   1.000
_cell.angle_alpha   90.00
_cell.angle_beta   90.00
_cell.angle_gamma   90.00
#
_symmetry.space_group_name_H-M   'P 1'
#
loop_
_entity.id
_entity.type
_entity.pdbx_description
1 polymer ?
#
loop_
_entity_poly.entity_id
_entity_poly.type
_entity_poly.pdbx_seq_one_letter_code
_entity_poly.pdbx_strand_id
1 'polypeptide(L)'
;MLVNDPTLTLMIEKLSDKYHEFYEALSSDEPCIDIIRVLYEMERTVKLIKKEIMTQHVHFCHSNQCNDIDAHNMLIDDIKTLLNCVA
;
A
#
# COMPACT_ATOMS: atom_id res chain seq x y z
N MET A 1 15.87 5.40 -3.38
CA MET A 1 15.52 6.26 -4.54
C MET A 1 14.06 6.67 -4.38
N LEU A 2 13.70 7.93 -4.66
CA LEU A 2 12.29 8.36 -4.63
C LEU A 2 11.51 7.59 -5.71
N VAL A 3 10.43 6.95 -5.30
CA VAL A 3 9.62 6.12 -6.19
C VAL A 3 8.76 7.04 -7.06
N ASN A 4 9.25 7.38 -8.25
CA ASN A 4 8.45 8.02 -9.28
C ASN A 4 7.85 6.95 -10.20
N ASP A 5 7.21 5.95 -9.57
CA ASP A 5 6.65 4.78 -10.27
C ASP A 5 5.22 5.08 -10.74
N PRO A 6 4.96 5.07 -12.07
CA PRO A 6 3.62 5.30 -12.60
C PRO A 6 2.55 4.37 -12.04
N THR A 7 2.91 3.13 -11.70
CA THR A 7 2.03 2.16 -11.03
C THR A 7 1.62 2.63 -9.65
N LEU A 8 2.55 3.14 -8.85
CA LEU A 8 2.21 3.67 -7.52
C LEU A 8 1.35 4.93 -7.63
N THR A 9 1.65 5.82 -8.58
CA THR A 9 0.83 7.00 -8.84
C THR A 9 -0.61 6.60 -9.18
N LEU A 10 -0.80 5.65 -10.11
CA LEU A 10 -2.11 5.13 -10.47
C LEU A 10 -2.83 4.43 -9.30
N MET A 11 -2.10 3.75 -8.42
CA MET A 11 -2.69 3.13 -7.23
C MET A 11 -3.15 4.17 -6.21
N ILE A 12 -2.41 5.26 -6.04
CA ILE A 12 -2.78 6.38 -5.17
C ILE A 12 -3.99 7.13 -5.72
N GLU A 13 -4.05 7.36 -7.04
CA GLU A 13 -5.23 7.93 -7.70
C GLU A 13 -6.48 7.09 -7.44
N LYS A 14 -6.39 5.76 -7.64
CA LYS A 14 -7.50 4.84 -7.32
C LYS A 14 -7.92 4.87 -5.86
N LEU A 15 -6.95 5.01 -4.94
CA LEU A 15 -7.27 5.13 -3.51
C LEU A 15 -7.99 6.46 -3.21
N SER A 16 -7.61 7.53 -3.89
CA SER A 16 -8.27 8.84 -3.79
C SER A 16 -9.71 8.76 -4.30
N ASP A 17 -9.95 8.10 -5.44
CA ASP A 17 -11.30 7.89 -5.98
C ASP A 17 -12.16 7.11 -4.97
N LYS A 18 -11.62 6.05 -4.37
CA LYS A 18 -12.33 5.26 -3.35
C LYS A 18 -12.60 6.04 -2.07
N TYR A 19 -11.70 6.92 -1.65
CA TYR A 19 -11.93 7.81 -0.52
C TYR A 19 -13.09 8.77 -0.80
N HIS A 20 -13.18 9.28 -2.03
CA HIS A 20 -14.31 10.12 -2.45
C HIS A 20 -15.63 9.34 -2.42
N GLU A 21 -15.67 8.15 -3.01
CA GLU A 21 -16.85 7.26 -2.95
C GLU A 21 -17.28 6.96 -1.49
N PHE A 22 -16.31 6.71 -0.60
CA PHE A 22 -16.59 6.47 0.82
C PHE A 22 -17.23 7.69 1.50
N TYR A 23 -16.70 8.89 1.23
CA TYR A 23 -17.25 10.13 1.76
C TYR A 23 -18.67 10.38 1.25
N GLU A 24 -18.93 10.15 -0.04
CA GLU A 24 -20.26 10.30 -0.63
C GLU A 24 -21.26 9.31 -0.02
N ALA A 25 -20.87 8.04 0.17
CA ALA A 25 -21.72 7.03 0.78
C ALA A 25 -22.08 7.39 2.24
N LEU A 26 -21.12 7.89 3.02
CA LEU A 26 -21.38 8.39 4.37
C LEU A 26 -22.31 9.62 4.39
N SER A 27 -22.20 10.49 3.38
CA SER A 27 -22.94 11.75 3.31
C SER A 27 -24.36 11.58 2.79
N SER A 28 -24.66 10.45 2.14
CA SER A 28 -25.93 10.22 1.41
C SER A 28 -26.86 9.22 2.10
N ASP A 29 -26.59 8.86 3.36
CA ASP A 29 -27.36 7.86 4.14
C ASP A 29 -27.47 6.50 3.42
N GLU A 30 -26.40 6.10 2.72
CA GLU A 30 -26.32 4.79 2.05
C GLU A 30 -26.36 3.64 3.08
N PRO A 31 -26.81 2.44 2.69
CA PRO A 31 -26.78 1.29 3.56
C PRO A 31 -25.37 1.00 4.10
N CYS A 32 -25.26 0.69 5.39
CA CYS A 32 -23.98 0.39 6.04
C CYS A 32 -23.16 -0.69 5.30
N ILE A 33 -23.82 -1.65 4.64
CA ILE A 33 -23.15 -2.69 3.87
C ILE A 33 -22.37 -2.12 2.68
N ASP A 34 -22.85 -1.06 2.05
CA ASP A 34 -22.20 -0.45 0.90
C ASP A 34 -21.01 0.42 1.35
N ILE A 35 -21.14 1.13 2.48
CA ILE A 35 -20.03 1.82 3.14
C ILE A 35 -18.91 0.82 3.51
N ILE A 36 -19.27 -0.33 4.09
CA ILE A 36 -18.31 -1.39 4.45
C ILE A 36 -17.60 -1.94 3.20
N ARG A 37 -18.30 -2.12 2.08
CA ARG A 37 -17.69 -2.58 0.83
C ARG A 37 -16.61 -1.62 0.33
N VAL A 38 -16.89 -0.31 0.33
CA VAL A 38 -15.88 0.69 -0.08
C VAL A 38 -14.67 0.67 0.86
N LEU A 39 -14.88 0.55 2.17
CA LEU A 39 -13.78 0.42 3.15
C LEU A 39 -12.90 -0.80 2.88
N TYR A 40 -13.49 -1.96 2.56
CA TYR A 40 -12.73 -3.15 2.20
C TYR A 40 -11.89 -2.96 0.93
N GLU A 41 -12.43 -2.26 -0.08
CA GLU A 41 -11.70 -1.94 -1.30
C GLU A 41 -10.54 -0.98 -1.04
N MET A 42 -10.75 0.02 -0.18
CA MET A 42 -9.68 0.94 0.26
C MET A 42 -8.57 0.18 1.00
N GLU A 43 -8.93 -0.66 1.99
CA GLU A 43 -7.96 -1.46 2.75
C GLU A 43 -7.13 -2.36 1.82
N ARG A 44 -7.79 -3.01 0.86
CA ARG A 44 -7.13 -3.83 -0.15
C ARG A 44 -6.16 -3.01 -1.00
N THR A 45 -6.54 -1.81 -1.41
CA THR A 45 -5.70 -0.93 -2.24
C THR A 45 -4.47 -0.46 -1.47
N VAL A 46 -4.62 -0.07 -0.21
CA VAL A 46 -3.50 0.30 0.67
C VAL A 46 -2.53 -0.89 0.86
N LYS A 47 -3.04 -2.11 1.04
CA LYS A 47 -2.20 -3.31 1.12
C LYS A 47 -1.37 -3.54 -0.15
N LEU A 48 -1.94 -3.28 -1.34
CA LEU A 48 -1.23 -3.41 -2.61
C LEU A 48 -0.14 -2.33 -2.77
N ILE A 49 -0.45 -1.07 -2.44
CA ILE A 49 0.54 0.03 -2.45
C ILE A 49 1.72 -0.31 -1.54
N LYS A 50 1.43 -0.74 -0.30
CA LYS A 50 2.45 -1.15 0.66
C LYS A 50 3.34 -2.25 0.09
N LYS A 51 2.73 -3.30 -0.48
CA LYS A 51 3.47 -4.42 -1.09
C LYS A 51 4.38 -3.95 -2.24
N GLU A 52 3.89 -3.07 -3.09
CA GLU A 52 4.64 -2.57 -4.25
C GLU A 52 5.86 -1.74 -3.80
N ILE A 53 5.68 -0.80 -2.87
CA ILE A 53 6.80 -0.02 -2.28
C ILE A 53 7.86 -0.96 -1.68
N MET A 54 7.42 -1.96 -0.91
CA MET A 54 8.34 -2.92 -0.29
C MET A 54 9.07 -3.76 -1.34
N THR A 55 8.39 -4.16 -2.41
CA THR A 55 8.98 -4.95 -3.52
C THR A 55 10.06 -4.14 -4.24
N GLN A 56 9.78 -2.88 -4.55
CA GLN A 56 10.76 -1.97 -5.16
C GLN A 56 11.95 -1.71 -4.26
N HIS A 57 11.72 -1.60 -2.95
CA HIS A 57 12.79 -1.48 -1.98
C HIS A 57 13.69 -2.73 -1.97
N VAL A 58 13.10 -3.93 -1.94
CA VAL A 58 13.86 -5.20 -2.05
C VAL A 58 14.70 -5.23 -3.32
N HIS A 59 14.12 -4.87 -4.47
CA HIS A 59 14.86 -4.79 -5.74
C HIS A 59 16.01 -3.78 -5.69
N PHE A 60 15.80 -2.61 -5.08
CA PHE A 60 16.85 -1.61 -4.88
C PHE A 60 17.99 -2.12 -3.98
N CYS A 61 17.67 -2.88 -2.94
CA CYS A 61 18.70 -3.47 -2.09
C CYS A 61 19.53 -4.53 -2.80
N HIS A 62 18.91 -5.34 -3.66
CA HIS A 62 19.60 -6.34 -4.48
C HIS A 62 20.34 -5.76 -5.69
N SER A 63 20.18 -4.46 -6.02
CA SER A 63 20.82 -3.85 -7.19
C SER A 63 22.27 -3.39 -6.94
N ASN A 64 22.87 -3.70 -5.78
CA ASN A 64 24.17 -3.18 -5.32
C ASN A 64 24.25 -1.64 -5.24
N GLN A 65 23.11 -0.94 -5.26
CA GLN A 65 23.03 0.52 -5.14
C GLN A 65 22.62 0.99 -3.73
N CYS A 66 22.42 0.05 -2.80
CA CYS A 66 22.05 0.34 -1.43
C CYS A 66 23.31 0.56 -0.59
N ASN A 67 23.62 1.83 -0.30
CA ASN A 67 24.77 2.22 0.53
C ASN A 67 24.47 2.18 2.04
N ASP A 68 23.26 1.79 2.44
CA ASP A 68 22.79 1.80 3.83
C ASP A 68 22.28 0.40 4.22
N ILE A 69 23.20 -0.39 4.77
CA ILE A 69 22.98 -1.80 5.16
C ILE A 69 22.07 -1.90 6.38
N ASP A 70 22.05 -0.90 7.26
CA ASP A 70 21.24 -0.91 8.48
C ASP A 70 19.76 -0.69 8.17
N ALA A 71 19.46 0.28 7.29
CA ALA A 71 18.10 0.48 6.77
C ALA A 71 17.58 -0.77 6.03
N HIS A 72 18.46 -1.45 5.29
CA HIS A 72 18.14 -2.71 4.62
C HIS A 72 17.74 -3.83 5.59
N ASN A 73 18.51 -4.02 6.66
CA ASN A 73 18.26 -5.07 7.66
C ASN A 73 16.95 -4.83 8.42
N MET A 74 16.67 -3.57 8.82
CA MET A 74 15.41 -3.22 9.47
C MET A 74 14.20 -3.50 8.55
N LEU A 75 14.30 -3.15 7.26
CA LEU A 75 13.22 -3.36 6.31
C LEU A 75 13.03 -4.85 5.96
N ILE A 76 14.10 -5.64 5.91
CA ILE A 76 13.99 -7.10 5.81
C ILE A 76 13.26 -7.70 7.02
N ASP A 77 13.51 -7.21 8.23
CA ASP A 77 12.83 -7.71 9.42
C ASP A 77 11.35 -7.29 9.46
N ASP A 78 11.01 -6.11 8.95
CA ASP A 78 9.61 -5.70 8.71
C ASP A 78 8.93 -6.59 7.65
N ILE A 79 9.64 -6.92 6.55
CA ILE A 79 9.15 -7.86 5.53
C ILE A 79 8.91 -9.24 6.13
N LYS A 80 9.86 -9.79 6.90
CA LYS A 80 9.70 -11.07 7.59
C LYS A 80 8.52 -11.04 8.55
N THR A 81 8.35 -9.95 9.29
CA THR A 81 7.22 -9.78 10.21
C THR A 81 5.90 -9.81 9.44
N LEU A 82 5.80 -9.09 8.32
CA LEU A 82 4.60 -9.09 7.48
C LEU A 82 4.32 -10.43 6.80
N LEU A 83 5.35 -11.17 6.39
CA LEU A 83 5.21 -12.51 5.83
C LEU A 83 4.89 -13.57 6.90
N ASN A 84 5.42 -13.42 8.12
CA ASN A 84 5.11 -14.30 9.26
C ASN A 84 3.75 -13.98 9.90
N CYS A 85 3.14 -12.83 9.56
CA CYS A 85 1.76 -12.51 9.92
C CYS A 85 0.71 -13.11 8.97
N VAL A 86 1.10 -14.00 8.05
CA VAL A 86 0.14 -14.87 7.36
C VAL A 86 -0.27 -15.99 8.34
N ALA A 87 -1.55 -15.95 8.73
CA ALA A 87 -2.23 -16.96 9.53
C ALA A 87 -2.15 -18.37 8.94
#